data_AF-A0A933CFC7-F1
#
_entry.id   AF-A0A933CFC7-F1
#
_cell.length_a   1.000
_cell.length_b   1.000
_cell.length_c   1.000
_cell.angle_alpha   90.00
_cell.angle_beta   90.00
_cell.angle_gamma   90.00
#
_symmetry.space_group_name_H-M   'P 1'
#
loop_
_entity.id
_entity.type
_entity.pdbx_description
1 polymer ?
#
loop_
_entity_poly.entity_id
_entity_poly.type
_entity_poly.pdbx_seq_one_letter_code
_entity_poly.pdbx_strand_id
1 'polypeptide(L)' 'MRLVECVPNFSEGKDQAKIAALVGAASAVPGVRVLDVESDPDHNRCVLSYVAPPEAAVEA' A
#
# COMPACT_ATOMS: atom_id res chain seq x y z
N MET A 1 16.80 10.97 -9.08
CA MET A 1 16.36 9.77 -8.34
C MET A 1 15.45 8.95 -9.23
N ARG A 2 15.56 7.62 -9.20
CA ARG A 2 14.56 6.72 -9.80
C ARG A 2 13.54 6.36 -8.73
N LEU A 3 12.27 6.41 -9.10
CA LEU A 3 11.16 5.92 -8.32
C LEU A 3 10.43 4.87 -9.15
N VAL A 4 9.83 3.90 -8.46
CA VAL A 4 8.87 2.97 -9.03
C VAL A 4 7.53 3.18 -8.34
N GLU A 5 6.46 2.89 -9.05
CA GLU A 5 5.12 2.80 -8.49
C GLU A 5 4.80 1.33 -8.20
N CYS A 6 4.27 1.07 -7.01
CA CYS A 6 3.84 -0.23 -6.57
C CYS A 6 2.35 -0.15 -6.22
N VAL A 7 1.60 -1.14 -6.72
CA VAL A 7 0.14 -1.20 -6.61
C VAL A 7 -0.28 -2.57 -6.04
N PRO A 8 0.15 -2.95 -4.82
CA PRO A 8 -0.29 -4.20 -4.21
C PRO A 8 -1.81 -4.24 -4.04
N ASN A 9 -2.34 -5.43 -4.29
CA ASN A 9 -3.75 -5.76 -4.16
C ASN A 9 -3.94 -6.75 -3.01
N PHE A 10 -4.77 -6.39 -2.03
CA PHE A 10 -5.06 -7.21 -0.86
C PHE A 10 -6.52 -7.66 -0.89
N SER A 11 -6.76 -8.94 -0.59
CA SER A 11 -8.11 -9.51 -0.43
C SER A 11 -8.73 -9.17 0.94
N GLU A 12 -8.71 -7.88 1.28
CA GLU A 12 -9.34 -7.30 2.48
C GLU A 12 -9.88 -5.92 2.11
N GLY A 13 -11.20 -5.74 2.14
CA GLY A 13 -11.86 -4.47 1.81
C GLY A 13 -12.83 -3.97 2.88
N LYS A 14 -12.93 -4.68 4.02
CA LYS A 14 -13.98 -4.46 5.02
C LYS A 14 -13.41 -4.02 6.35
N ASP A 15 -12.40 -4.72 6.83
CA ASP A 15 -11.77 -4.46 8.13
C ASP A 15 -10.82 -3.26 8.02
N GLN A 16 -11.32 -2.10 8.44
CA GLN A 16 -10.57 -0.85 8.43
C GLN A 16 -9.31 -0.90 9.30
N ALA A 17 -9.28 -1.71 10.36
CA ALA A 17 -8.10 -1.83 11.21
C ALA A 17 -6.98 -2.59 10.50
N LYS A 18 -7.32 -3.66 9.76
CA LYS A 18 -6.34 -4.37 8.92
C LYS A 18 -5.86 -3.51 7.76
N ILE A 19 -6.75 -2.79 7.08
CA ILE A 19 -6.37 -1.89 5.98
C ILE A 19 -5.41 -0.81 6.50
N ALA A 20 -5.73 -0.17 7.64
CA ALA A 20 -4.83 0.80 8.26
C ALA A 20 -3.47 0.18 8.65
N ALA A 21 -3.45 -1.08 9.11
CA ALA A 21 -2.21 -1.79 9.41
C ALA A 21 -1.35 -2.05 8.15
N LEU A 22 -1.97 -2.39 7.01
CA LEU A 22 -1.28 -2.56 5.73
C LEU A 22 -0.63 -1.25 5.26
N VAL A 23 -1.40 -0.16 5.30
CA VAL A 23 -0.91 1.18 4.94
C VAL A 23 0.23 1.62 5.88
N GLY A 24 0.07 1.34 7.18
CA GLY A 24 1.08 1.63 8.19
C GLY A 24 2.37 0.85 7.98
N ALA A 25 2.29 -0.44 7.61
CA ALA A 25 3.45 -1.27 7.33
C ALA A 25 4.25 -0.72 6.14
N ALA A 26 3.59 -0.43 5.01
CA ALA A 26 4.26 0.15 3.84
C ALA A 26 4.86 1.53 4.15
N SER A 27 4.12 2.40 4.84
CA SER A 27 4.57 3.76 5.18
C SER A 27 5.71 3.79 6.21
N ALA A 28 5.92 2.70 6.97
CA ALA A 28 7.02 2.58 7.91
C ALA A 28 8.38 2.35 7.22
N VAL A 29 8.39 1.90 5.97
CA VAL A 29 9.62 1.71 5.19
C VAL A 29 10.16 3.07 4.72
N PRO A 30 11.39 3.45 5.10
CA PRO A 30 11.96 4.73 4.70
C PRO A 30 12.02 4.91 3.18
N GLY A 31 11.50 6.04 2.70
CA GLY A 31 11.48 6.36 1.29
C GLY A 31 10.19 5.97 0.56
N VAL A 32 9.27 5.26 1.23
CA VAL A 32 7.91 5.04 0.73
C VAL A 32 7.05 6.29 0.88
N ARG A 33 6.26 6.57 -0.14
CA ARG A 33 5.23 7.62 -0.17
C ARG A 33 3.93 7.02 -0.68
N VAL A 34 2.96 6.85 0.22
CA VAL A 34 1.60 6.43 -0.16
C VAL A 34 0.96 7.52 -1.00
N LEU A 35 0.40 7.12 -2.13
CA LEU A 35 -0.31 7.96 -3.08
C LEU A 35 -1.82 7.83 -2.91
N ASP A 36 -2.31 6.60 -2.76
CA ASP A 36 -3.74 6.32 -2.64
C ASP A 36 -4.01 5.00 -1.90
N VAL A 37 -5.20 4.91 -1.30
CA VAL A 37 -5.72 3.71 -0.65
C VAL A 37 -7.19 3.57 -1.05
N GLU A 38 -7.48 2.64 -1.94
CA GLU A 38 -8.84 2.37 -2.40
C GLU A 38 -9.34 1.06 -1.78
N SER A 39 -10.39 1.13 -0.97
CA SER A 39 -11.04 -0.05 -0.39
C SER A 39 -12.45 -0.25 -0.95
N ASP A 40 -12.74 -1.47 -1.40
CA ASP A 40 -14.03 -1.91 -1.91
C ASP A 40 -14.58 -3.05 -1.01
N PRO A 41 -15.55 -2.76 -0.12
CA PRO A 41 -16.15 -3.74 0.78
C PRO A 41 -16.97 -4.81 0.05
N ASP A 42 -17.59 -4.49 -1.08
CA ASP A 42 -18.45 -5.41 -1.83
C ASP A 42 -17.61 -6.52 -2.47
N HIS A 43 -16.43 -6.17 -2.98
CA HIS A 43 -15.47 -7.12 -3.55
C HIS A 43 -14.41 -7.62 -2.56
N ASN A 44 -14.45 -7.18 -1.29
CA ASN A 44 -13.45 -7.47 -0.27
C ASN A 44 -12.01 -7.23 -0.75
N ARG A 45 -11.76 -6.06 -1.32
CA ARG A 45 -10.51 -5.71 -1.99
C ARG A 45 -9.98 -4.37 -1.48
N CYS A 46 -8.66 -4.28 -1.29
CA CYS A 46 -7.95 -3.02 -1.07
C CYS A 46 -6.81 -2.91 -2.08
N VAL A 47 -6.71 -1.76 -2.74
CA VAL A 47 -5.60 -1.37 -3.60
C VAL A 47 -4.83 -0.27 -2.90
N LEU A 48 -3.57 -0.54 -2.58
CA LEU A 48 -2.66 0.45 -2.01
C LEU A 48 -1.69 0.88 -3.12
N SER A 49 -1.62 2.17 -3.40
CA SER A 49 -0.70 2.73 -4.39
C SER A 49 0.37 3.56 -3.67
N TYR A 50 1.64 3.28 -3.93
CA TYR A 50 2.76 4.05 -3.37
C TYR A 50 3.92 4.16 -4.34
N VAL A 51 4.78 5.16 -4.13
CA VAL A 51 6.05 5.31 -4.83
C VAL A 51 7.22 5.23 -3.88
N ALA A 52 8.32 4.60 -4.31
CA ALA A 52 9.54 4.48 -3.54
C ALA A 52 10.76 4.24 -4.46
N PRO A 53 12.00 4.42 -3.98
CA PRO A 53 13.18 3.84 -4.60
C PRO A 53 13.01 2.32 -4.78
N PRO A 54 13.56 1.68 -5.84
CA PRO A 54 13.35 0.26 -6.11
C PRO A 54 13.64 -0.67 -4.94
N GLU A 55 14.67 -0.38 -4.15
CA GLU A 55 15.07 -1.19 -3.00
C GLU A 55 14.06 -1.08 -1.85
N ALA A 56 13.57 0.13 -1.59
CA ALA A 56 12.53 0.36 -0.58
C ALA A 56 11.16 -0.18 -1.03
N ALA A 57 10.90 -0.18 -2.35
CA ALA A 57 9.67 -0.71 -2.92
C ALA A 57 9.52 -2.22 -2.75
N VAL A 58 10.64 -2.96 -2.71
CA VAL A 58 10.65 -4.42 -2.50
C VAL A 58 10.49 -4.78 -1.03
N GLU A 59 11.01 -3.95 -0.11
CA GLU A 59 10.90 -4.16 1.34
C GLU A 59 9.49 -3.83 1.87
N ALA A 60 8.82 -2.85 1.24
CA ALA A 60 7.49 -2.38 1.59
C ALA A 60 6.38 -3.31 1.08
#